data_AF-A0A2V8GC79-F1
#
_entry.id   AF-A0A2V8GC79-F1
#
_cell.length_a   1.000
_cell.length_b   1.000
_cell.length_c   1.000
_cell.angle_alpha   90.00
_cell.angle_beta   90.00
_cell.angle_gamma   90.00
#
_symmetry.space_group_name_H-M   'P 1'
#
loop_
_entity.id
_entity.type
_entity.pdbx_description
1 polymer ?
#
loop_
_entity_poly.entity_id
_entity_poly.type
_entity_poly.pdbx_seq_one_letter_code
_entity_poly.pdbx_strand_id
1 'polypeptide(L)'
;MAGVVALVLRDGQPAYERAFGWSDKEAGRRMTTDTIFRIASQSKALTSVAILSLMEEGKLTLNAPVSRFLPAFSKTTVAAKTDSGVTALPAKRPITIRDLLTHTAGISYGTDPIVASMYEAKGLGPAAGYGWYTADKDEPVCDTMERLAS
;
A
#
# COMPACT_ATOMS: atom_id res chain seq x y z
N MET A 1 6.49 23.86 0.14
CA MET A 1 6.57 23.15 1.43
C MET A 1 6.33 24.15 2.57
N ALA A 2 5.47 23.83 3.55
CA ALA A 2 5.13 24.76 4.64
C ALA A 2 6.11 24.69 5.83
N GLY A 3 6.60 23.51 6.15
CA GLY A 3 7.63 23.24 7.14
C GLY A 3 8.23 21.84 6.95
N VAL A 4 9.28 21.53 7.70
CA VAL A 4 10.02 20.27 7.63
C VAL A 4 10.68 19.96 8.97
N VAL A 5 10.80 18.67 9.27
CA VAL A 5 11.67 18.14 10.33
C VAL A 5 12.69 17.23 9.67
N ALA A 6 13.96 17.33 10.06
CA ALA A 6 15.01 16.45 9.59
C ALA A 6 15.81 15.92 10.79
N LEU A 7 15.98 14.59 10.82
CA LEU A 7 16.73 13.84 11.82
C LEU A 7 17.77 12.98 11.08
N VAL A 8 19.03 13.06 11.52
CA VAL A 8 20.12 12.18 11.09
C VAL A 8 20.74 11.57 12.34
N LEU A 9 20.72 10.24 12.40
CA LEU A 9 21.37 9.48 13.46
C LEU A 9 22.74 8.99 12.97
N ARG A 10 23.73 9.03 13.86
CA ARG A 10 25.03 8.40 13.68
C ARG A 10 25.38 7.66 14.97
N ASP A 11 25.70 6.38 14.86
CA ASP A 11 26.03 5.52 16.01
C ASP A 11 24.92 5.53 17.09
N GLY A 12 23.66 5.57 16.63
CA GLY A 12 22.47 5.63 17.50
C GLY A 12 22.21 6.99 18.16
N GLN A 13 23.02 8.01 17.88
CA GLN A 13 22.90 9.36 18.47
C GLN A 13 22.50 10.40 17.42
N PRO A 14 21.71 11.43 17.77
CA PRO A 14 21.39 12.53 16.85
C PRO A 14 22.66 13.33 16.47
N ALA A 15 23.05 13.24 15.21
CA ALA A 15 24.06 14.13 14.62
C ALA A 15 23.43 15.43 14.09
N TYR A 16 22.15 15.37 13.74
CA TYR A 16 21.35 16.51 13.31
C TYR A 16 19.87 16.28 13.66
N GLU A 17 19.22 17.26 14.27
CA GLU A 17 17.78 17.24 14.53
C GLU A 17 17.25 18.67 14.53
N ARG A 18 16.49 19.06 13.50
CA ARG A 18 15.95 20.42 13.38
C ARG A 18 14.58 20.44 12.73
N ALA A 19 13.79 21.44 13.12
CA ALA A 19 12.51 21.77 12.52
C ALA A 19 12.57 23.18 11.91
N PHE A 20 11.96 23.37 10.74
CA PHE A 20 11.87 24.65 10.05
C PHE A 20 10.46 24.91 9.54
N GLY A 21 10.07 26.19 9.46
CA GLY A 21 8.79 26.61 8.90
C GLY A 21 7.62 26.44 9.86
N TRP A 22 6.49 25.99 9.32
CA TRP A 22 5.19 25.94 10.01
C TRP A 22 4.56 24.56 9.86
N SER A 23 3.99 24.04 10.95
CA SER A 23 3.11 22.87 10.92
C SER A 23 1.72 23.24 10.41
N ASP A 24 1.31 24.50 10.62
CA ASP A 24 0.06 25.10 10.14
C ASP A 24 0.29 26.61 9.98
N LYS A 25 0.27 27.12 8.75
CA LYS A 25 0.57 28.53 8.48
C LYS A 25 -0.61 29.43 8.83
N GLU A 26 -1.80 28.94 8.53
CA GLU A 26 -3.08 29.63 8.67
C GLU A 26 -3.41 29.84 10.15
N ALA A 27 -3.16 28.83 10.99
CA ALA A 27 -3.28 28.93 12.45
C ALA A 27 -2.05 29.54 13.13
N GLY A 28 -1.01 29.91 12.37
CA GLY A 28 0.21 30.48 12.91
C GLY A 28 1.02 29.51 13.81
N ARG A 29 0.97 28.20 13.57
CA ARG A 29 1.70 27.19 14.36
C ARG A 29 3.04 26.82 13.72
N ARG A 30 4.11 26.97 14.51
CA ARG A 30 5.47 26.60 14.09
C ARG A 30 5.65 25.10 14.03
N MET A 31 6.54 24.66 13.14
CA MET A 31 6.98 23.27 13.09
C MET A 31 7.87 22.97 14.30
N THR A 32 7.68 21.81 14.91
CA THR A 32 8.49 21.28 16.03
C THR A 32 8.97 19.88 15.69
N THR A 33 10.02 19.40 16.35
CA THR A 33 10.60 18.07 16.07
C THR A 33 9.67 16.91 16.46
N ASP A 34 8.70 17.17 17.33
CA ASP A 34 7.64 16.25 17.78
C ASP A 34 6.30 16.41 17.03
N THR A 35 6.27 17.21 15.95
CA THR A 35 5.04 17.36 15.15
C THR A 35 4.60 16.01 14.57
N ILE A 36 3.31 15.70 14.69
CA ILE A 36 2.74 14.46 14.13
C ILE A 36 2.51 14.60 12.62
N PHE A 37 3.01 13.63 11.85
CA PHE A 37 2.85 13.57 10.40
C PHE A 37 1.99 12.39 9.95
N ARG A 38 1.23 12.59 8.87
CA ARG A 38 0.70 11.47 8.08
C ARG A 38 1.85 10.92 7.23
N ILE A 39 2.39 9.77 7.61
CA ILE A 39 3.63 9.22 7.03
C ILE A 39 3.43 8.48 5.68
N ALA A 40 2.18 8.35 5.22
CA ALA A 40 1.81 7.73 3.95
C ALA A 40 2.49 6.34 3.76
N SER A 41 3.16 6.12 2.63
CA SER A 41 3.77 4.82 2.29
C SER A 41 4.90 4.38 3.22
N GLN A 42 5.43 5.24 4.10
CA GLN A 42 6.36 4.80 5.16
C GLN A 42 5.72 3.72 6.06
N SER A 43 4.39 3.70 6.17
CA SER A 43 3.64 2.66 6.89
C SER A 43 3.98 1.24 6.41
N LYS A 44 4.34 1.06 5.12
CA LYS A 44 4.69 -0.26 4.55
C LYS A 44 5.88 -0.90 5.26
N ALA A 45 6.87 -0.11 5.68
CA ALA A 45 8.03 -0.65 6.40
C ALA A 45 7.62 -1.28 7.74
N LEU A 46 6.71 -0.62 8.48
CA LEU A 46 6.17 -1.13 9.74
C LEU A 46 5.32 -2.39 9.50
N THR A 47 4.45 -2.39 8.49
CA THR A 47 3.67 -3.58 8.10
C THR A 47 4.56 -4.75 7.72
N SER A 48 5.64 -4.51 6.96
CA SER A 48 6.62 -5.55 6.60
C SER A 48 7.31 -6.14 7.83
N VAL A 49 7.72 -5.32 8.79
CA VAL A 49 8.29 -5.82 10.06
C VAL A 49 7.29 -6.71 10.79
N ALA A 50 6.02 -6.30 10.92
CA ALA A 50 4.99 -7.12 11.55
C ALA A 50 4.79 -8.48 10.85
N ILE A 51 4.80 -8.50 9.52
CA ILE A 51 4.70 -9.75 8.73
C ILE A 51 5.92 -10.65 8.95
N LEU A 52 7.12 -10.07 9.00
CA LEU A 52 8.35 -10.83 9.26
C LEU A 52 8.41 -11.37 10.70
N SER A 53 7.92 -10.62 11.69
CA SER A 53 7.78 -11.14 13.06
C SER A 53 6.80 -12.32 13.13
N LEU A 54 5.65 -12.24 12.44
CA LEU A 54 4.73 -13.38 12.34
C LEU A 54 5.36 -14.60 11.66
N MET A 55 6.27 -14.38 10.70
CA MET A 55 7.04 -15.46 10.08
C MET A 55 8.02 -16.11 11.08
N GLU A 56 8.77 -15.30 11.84
CA GLU A 56 9.70 -15.78 12.87
C GLU A 56 8.96 -16.57 13.98
N GLU A 57 7.75 -16.16 14.32
CA GLU A 57 6.85 -16.88 15.24
C GLU A 57 6.22 -18.15 14.64
N GLY A 58 6.52 -18.48 13.37
CA GLY A 58 5.98 -19.65 12.68
C GLY A 58 4.48 -19.56 12.33
N LYS A 59 3.87 -18.37 12.44
CA LYS A 59 2.44 -18.15 12.14
C LYS A 59 2.14 -18.07 10.65
N LEU A 60 3.12 -17.71 9.84
CA LEU A 60 3.04 -17.72 8.37
C LEU A 60 4.40 -18.01 7.73
N THR A 61 4.41 -18.28 6.43
CA THR A 61 5.65 -18.33 5.64
C THR A 61 5.54 -17.39 4.44
N LEU A 62 6.65 -16.82 3.97
CA LEU A 62 6.60 -15.89 2.83
C LEU A 62 6.17 -16.57 1.51
N ASN A 63 6.34 -17.89 1.41
CA ASN A 63 5.90 -18.67 0.25
C ASN A 63 4.44 -19.13 0.36
N ALA A 64 3.76 -18.86 1.48
CA ALA A 64 2.35 -19.17 1.61
C ALA A 64 1.54 -18.37 0.56
N PRO A 65 0.57 -19.01 -0.11
CA PRO A 65 -0.32 -18.29 -1.01
C PRO A 65 -1.22 -17.34 -0.21
N VAL A 66 -1.49 -16.15 -0.75
CA VAL A 66 -2.39 -15.16 -0.15
C VAL A 66 -3.78 -15.75 0.06
N SER A 67 -4.21 -16.64 -0.83
CA SER A 67 -5.51 -17.33 -0.74
C SER A 67 -5.72 -18.18 0.51
N ARG A 68 -4.64 -18.52 1.25
CA ARG A 68 -4.76 -19.14 2.58
C ARG A 68 -5.43 -18.22 3.60
N PHE A 69 -5.27 -16.91 3.44
CA PHE A 69 -5.79 -15.89 4.36
C PHE A 69 -6.94 -15.10 3.74
N LEU A 70 -6.95 -14.93 2.41
CA LEU A 70 -7.97 -14.22 1.64
C LEU A 70 -8.45 -15.10 0.48
N PRO A 71 -9.44 -16.00 0.68
CA PRO A 71 -9.85 -17.01 -0.30
C PRO A 71 -10.21 -16.48 -1.69
N ALA A 72 -10.70 -15.24 -1.78
CA ALA A 72 -10.99 -14.56 -3.04
C ALA A 72 -9.78 -14.51 -4.00
N PHE A 73 -8.55 -14.49 -3.48
CA PHE A 73 -7.31 -14.50 -4.26
C PHE A 73 -6.92 -15.88 -4.81
N SER A 74 -7.77 -16.90 -4.69
CA SER A 74 -7.46 -18.25 -5.18
C SER A 74 -7.41 -18.36 -6.71
N LYS A 75 -8.12 -17.49 -7.43
CA LYS A 75 -8.22 -17.49 -8.90
C LYS A 75 -8.12 -16.07 -9.46
N THR A 76 -6.93 -15.47 -9.38
CA THR A 76 -6.70 -14.13 -9.92
C THR A 76 -6.46 -14.14 -11.42
N THR A 77 -6.68 -12.98 -12.05
CA THR A 77 -6.41 -12.74 -13.47
C THR A 77 -5.38 -11.64 -13.67
N VAL A 78 -4.76 -11.63 -14.85
CA VAL A 78 -3.82 -10.60 -15.31
C VAL A 78 -4.40 -9.93 -16.54
N ALA A 79 -4.48 -8.60 -16.53
CA ALA A 79 -4.82 -7.83 -17.71
C ALA A 79 -3.67 -7.90 -18.72
N ALA A 80 -3.95 -8.37 -19.93
CA ALA A 80 -2.99 -8.49 -21.03
C ALA A 80 -3.50 -7.73 -22.25
N LYS A 81 -2.61 -6.98 -22.90
CA LYS A 81 -2.90 -6.37 -24.19
C LYS A 81 -2.81 -7.44 -25.28
N THR A 82 -3.85 -7.53 -26.08
CA THR A 82 -4.03 -8.46 -27.20
C THR A 82 -4.45 -7.67 -28.45
N ASP A 83 -4.51 -8.33 -29.61
CA ASP A 83 -4.90 -7.69 -30.87
C ASP A 83 -6.34 -7.16 -30.83
N SER A 84 -7.21 -7.72 -29.99
CA SER A 84 -8.60 -7.30 -29.78
C SER A 84 -8.80 -6.30 -28.62
N GLY A 85 -7.71 -5.84 -27.98
CA GLY A 85 -7.77 -4.94 -26.82
C GLY A 85 -7.21 -5.56 -25.55
N VAL A 86 -7.67 -5.10 -24.38
CA VAL A 86 -7.22 -5.63 -23.08
C VAL A 86 -8.13 -6.78 -22.66
N THR A 87 -7.55 -7.96 -22.41
CA THR A 87 -8.26 -9.16 -21.95
C THR A 87 -7.70 -9.64 -20.61
N ALA A 88 -8.56 -10.18 -19.75
CA ALA A 88 -8.15 -10.83 -18.51
C ALA A 88 -7.76 -12.29 -18.78
N LEU A 89 -6.51 -12.66 -18.48
CA LEU A 89 -5.99 -14.03 -18.58
C LEU A 89 -5.81 -14.63 -17.19
N PRO A 90 -6.02 -15.94 -16.99
CA PRO A 90 -5.73 -16.59 -15.71
C PRO A 90 -4.27 -16.36 -15.27
N ALA A 91 -4.05 -16.05 -13.99
CA ALA A 91 -2.71 -15.97 -13.45
C ALA A 91 -2.02 -17.35 -13.50
N LYS A 92 -0.73 -17.36 -13.88
CA LYS A 92 0.03 -18.61 -14.08
C LYS A 92 0.41 -19.32 -12.77
N ARG A 93 0.36 -18.62 -11.64
CA ARG A 93 0.64 -19.14 -10.31
C ARG A 93 -0.10 -18.32 -9.25
N PRO A 94 -0.32 -18.86 -8.04
CA PRO A 94 -0.84 -18.08 -6.91
C PRO A 94 0.08 -16.93 -6.52
N ILE A 95 -0.52 -15.84 -6.02
CA ILE A 95 0.19 -14.74 -5.36
C ILE A 95 0.63 -15.21 -3.97
N THR A 96 1.89 -14.96 -3.61
CA THR A 96 2.46 -15.30 -2.30
C THR A 96 2.59 -14.08 -1.40
N ILE A 97 2.79 -14.29 -0.09
CA ILE A 97 3.10 -13.19 0.84
C ILE A 97 4.38 -12.45 0.43
N ARG A 98 5.39 -13.17 -0.08
CA ARG A 98 6.62 -12.58 -0.64
C ARG A 98 6.30 -11.58 -1.75
N ASP A 99 5.41 -11.95 -2.68
CA ASP A 99 5.05 -11.08 -3.80
C ASP A 99 4.41 -9.77 -3.36
N LEU A 100 3.63 -9.79 -2.26
CA LEU A 100 3.06 -8.58 -1.67
C LEU A 100 4.17 -7.68 -1.09
N LEU A 101 5.10 -8.26 -0.32
CA LEU A 101 6.20 -7.52 0.31
C LEU A 101 7.19 -6.93 -0.71
N THR A 102 7.36 -7.58 -1.86
CA THR A 102 8.30 -7.17 -2.91
C THR A 102 7.64 -6.44 -4.08
N HIS A 103 6.33 -6.15 -3.99
CA HIS A 103 5.58 -5.50 -5.07
C HIS A 103 5.63 -6.26 -6.42
N THR A 104 5.68 -7.59 -6.38
CA THR A 104 5.69 -8.47 -7.56
C THR A 104 4.39 -9.28 -7.72
N ALA A 105 3.35 -8.92 -6.97
CA ALA A 105 2.04 -9.57 -7.02
C ALA A 105 1.19 -9.20 -8.24
N GLY A 106 1.57 -8.16 -8.99
CA GLY A 106 0.77 -7.61 -10.10
C GLY A 106 -0.39 -6.71 -9.68
N ILE A 107 -0.48 -6.33 -8.40
CA ILE A 107 -1.51 -5.42 -7.88
C ILE A 107 -1.09 -3.97 -8.16
N SER A 108 -1.97 -3.22 -8.85
CA SER A 108 -1.75 -1.84 -9.24
C SER A 108 -2.47 -0.88 -8.29
N TYR A 109 -2.12 0.41 -8.32
CA TYR A 109 -2.95 1.47 -7.74
C TYR A 109 -4.16 1.85 -8.63
N GLY A 110 -4.37 1.16 -9.75
CA GLY A 110 -5.49 1.43 -10.67
C GLY A 110 -5.33 2.71 -11.50
N THR A 111 -4.12 3.29 -11.54
CA THR A 111 -3.82 4.50 -12.32
C THR A 111 -3.26 4.21 -13.71
N ASP A 112 -2.88 2.96 -13.97
CA ASP A 112 -2.35 2.55 -15.28
C ASP A 112 -3.50 2.48 -16.30
N PRO A 113 -3.36 3.10 -17.49
CA PRO A 113 -4.41 3.12 -18.51
C PRO A 113 -4.97 1.75 -18.92
N ILE A 114 -4.18 0.67 -18.81
CA ILE A 114 -4.59 -0.68 -19.18
C ILE A 114 -5.68 -1.21 -18.23
N VAL A 115 -5.63 -0.81 -16.95
CA VAL A 115 -6.51 -1.36 -15.89
C VAL A 115 -7.41 -0.31 -15.24
N ALA A 116 -7.21 0.99 -15.53
CA ALA A 116 -7.92 2.07 -14.86
C ALA A 116 -9.44 1.93 -14.92
N SER A 117 -10.01 1.66 -16.11
CA SER A 117 -11.46 1.47 -16.26
C SER A 117 -11.98 0.23 -15.54
N MET A 118 -11.19 -0.84 -15.46
CA MET A 118 -11.55 -2.07 -14.72
C MET A 118 -11.57 -1.82 -13.21
N TYR A 119 -10.62 -1.01 -12.71
CA TYR A 119 -10.58 -0.61 -11.31
C TYR A 119 -11.75 0.34 -10.99
N GLU A 120 -11.97 1.36 -11.81
CA GLU A 120 -13.05 2.33 -11.63
C GLU A 120 -14.43 1.67 -11.61
N ALA A 121 -14.70 0.73 -12.52
CA ALA A 121 -15.96 -0.03 -12.56
C ALA A 121 -16.25 -0.82 -11.25
N LYS A 122 -15.22 -1.08 -10.45
CA LYS A 122 -15.31 -1.75 -9.14
C LYS A 122 -15.23 -0.80 -7.95
N GLY A 123 -15.24 0.51 -8.21
CA GLY A 123 -15.01 1.55 -7.21
C GLY A 123 -13.61 1.49 -6.62
N LEU A 124 -12.61 1.04 -7.38
CA LEU A 124 -11.20 0.94 -7.00
C LEU A 124 -10.33 1.98 -7.72
N GLY A 125 -9.05 2.04 -7.34
CA GLY A 125 -8.10 2.99 -7.93
C GLY A 125 -8.39 4.44 -7.52
N PRO A 126 -8.23 5.43 -8.40
CA PRO A 126 -8.55 6.83 -8.09
C PRO A 126 -9.98 7.04 -7.56
N ALA A 127 -10.95 6.23 -8.00
CA ALA A 127 -12.33 6.27 -7.51
C ALA A 127 -12.47 5.85 -6.03
N ALA A 128 -11.57 4.98 -5.54
CA ALA A 128 -11.47 4.64 -4.12
C ALA A 128 -10.68 5.67 -3.30
N GLY A 129 -10.05 6.66 -3.95
CA GLY A 129 -9.08 7.56 -3.31
C GLY A 129 -7.64 7.21 -3.70
N TYR A 130 -6.81 8.25 -3.85
CA TYR A 130 -5.43 8.09 -4.28
C TYR A 130 -4.62 7.21 -3.32
N GLY A 131 -3.98 6.17 -3.85
CA GLY A 131 -2.97 5.41 -3.12
C GLY A 131 -3.51 4.36 -2.14
N TRP A 132 -4.67 3.75 -2.42
CA TRP A 132 -5.35 2.81 -1.50
C TRP A 132 -5.76 3.45 -0.16
N TYR A 133 -6.26 4.69 -0.22
CA TYR A 133 -6.77 5.37 0.96
C TYR A 133 -8.18 4.88 1.30
N THR A 134 -8.33 4.12 2.39
CA THR A 134 -9.62 3.55 2.82
C THR A 134 -10.20 4.19 4.07
N ALA A 135 -9.50 5.17 4.67
CA ALA A 135 -9.89 5.75 5.96
C ALA A 135 -11.10 6.70 5.88
N ASP A 136 -11.52 7.09 4.67
CA ASP A 136 -12.72 7.88 4.40
C ASP A 136 -13.92 7.02 3.94
N LYS A 137 -13.81 5.68 4.02
CA LYS A 137 -14.83 4.76 3.53
C LYS A 137 -15.61 4.14 4.69
N ASP A 138 -16.92 3.98 4.49
CA ASP A 138 -17.83 3.29 5.42
C ASP A 138 -17.88 1.77 5.20
N GLU A 139 -16.85 1.19 4.58
CA GLU A 139 -16.74 -0.25 4.32
C GLU A 139 -15.51 -0.88 5.00
N PRO A 140 -15.59 -2.15 5.44
CA PRO A 140 -14.43 -2.90 5.88
C PRO A 140 -13.37 -3.02 4.78
N VAL A 141 -12.10 -2.89 5.14
CA VAL A 141 -10.98 -3.08 4.21
C VAL A 141 -11.01 -4.45 3.54
N CYS A 142 -11.48 -5.49 4.25
CA CYS A 142 -11.64 -6.84 3.70
C CYS A 142 -12.55 -6.85 2.47
N ASP A 143 -13.68 -6.14 2.50
CA ASP A 143 -14.64 -6.10 1.40
C ASP A 143 -14.02 -5.43 0.16
N THR A 144 -13.23 -4.35 0.36
CA THR A 144 -12.45 -3.72 -0.72
C THR A 144 -11.45 -4.72 -1.33
N MET A 145 -10.78 -5.52 -0.50
CA MET A 145 -9.79 -6.52 -0.98
C MET A 145 -10.45 -7.69 -1.70
N GLU A 146 -11.66 -8.09 -1.30
CA GLU A 146 -12.43 -9.12 -2.01
C GLU A 146 -12.85 -8.66 -3.41
N ARG A 147 -13.31 -7.40 -3.57
CA ARG A 147 -13.61 -6.83 -4.90
C ARG A 147 -12.38 -6.74 -5.80
N LEU A 148 -11.20 -6.49 -5.23
CA LEU A 148 -9.95 -6.46 -5.99
C LEU A 148 -9.62 -7.83 -6.60
N ALA A 149 -9.92 -8.92 -5.89
CA ALA A 149 -9.61 -10.26 -6.34
C ALA A 149 -10.60 -10.84 -7.36
N SER A 150 -11.79 -10.23 -7.47
CA SER A 150 -12.87 -10.68 -8.37
C SER A 150 -12.71 -10.16 -9.80
#